data_AF-A0A6L6Q5T7-F1
#
_entry.id   AF-A0A6L6Q5T7-F1
#
_cell.length_a   1.000
_cell.length_b   1.000
_cell.length_c   1.000
_cell.angle_alpha   90.00
_cell.angle_beta   90.00
_cell.angle_gamma   90.00
#
_symmetry.space_group_name_H-M   'P 1'
#
loop_
_entity.id
_entity.type
_entity.pdbx_description
1 polymer ?
#
loop_
_entity_poly.entity_id
_entity_poly.type
_entity_poly.pdbx_seq_one_letter_code
_entity_poly.pdbx_strand_id
1 'polypeptide(L)'
;MQMNASFRPKIYFSFGILSLFFSLYAISISLDLSENGNMIFKLAMLITGLIMIFVACGNFLLSYAVSYGRVDRVTGDKKSLVLSRNGVNLVIGSKLQVYNDLDRENGNLARERHIIVFFCNWKPWSCVLGDFKVDGVKNL
;
A
#
# COMPACT_ATOMS: atom_id res chain seq x y z
N MET A 1 20.93 -4.27 5.49
CA MET A 1 20.94 -2.87 5.99
C MET A 1 19.56 -2.59 6.55
N GLN A 2 19.42 -2.43 7.87
CA GLN A 2 18.10 -2.27 8.51
C GLN A 2 17.60 -0.83 8.27
N MET A 3 16.54 -0.68 7.48
CA MET A 3 15.90 0.62 7.28
C MET A 3 15.13 1.02 8.53
N ASN A 4 15.42 2.23 9.02
CA ASN A 4 14.75 2.82 10.16
C ASN A 4 13.23 2.92 9.90
N ALA A 5 12.39 2.64 10.90
CA ALA A 5 10.92 2.56 10.72
C ALA A 5 10.30 3.89 10.22
N SER A 6 10.95 5.01 10.50
CA SER A 6 10.58 6.35 10.01
C SER A 6 10.94 6.61 8.54
N PHE A 7 11.75 5.76 7.92
CA PHE A 7 12.27 5.94 6.56
C PHE A 7 11.42 5.25 5.49
N ARG A 8 10.83 4.09 5.83
CA ARG A 8 9.91 3.32 4.96
C ARG A 8 8.79 4.18 4.34
N PRO A 9 8.00 4.97 5.10
CA PRO A 9 6.93 5.77 4.50
C PRO A 9 7.47 6.84 3.54
N LYS A 10 8.61 7.47 3.86
CA LYS A 10 9.25 8.47 3.00
C LYS A 10 9.67 7.87 1.65
N ILE A 11 10.14 6.63 1.65
CA ILE A 11 10.48 5.91 0.41
C ILE A 11 9.22 5.69 -0.43
N TYR A 12 8.16 5.14 0.15
CA TYR A 12 6.90 4.93 -0.59
C TYR A 12 6.35 6.25 -1.13
N PHE A 13 6.37 7.32 -0.32
CA PHE A 13 5.95 8.64 -0.78
C PHE A 13 6.80 9.15 -1.95
N SER A 14 8.12 9.00 -1.88
CA SER A 14 9.06 9.44 -2.92
C SER A 14 8.85 8.66 -4.22
N PHE A 15 8.68 7.33 -4.13
CA PHE A 15 8.35 6.51 -5.30
C PHE A 15 6.96 6.84 -5.86
N GLY A 16 5.99 7.18 -5.01
CA GLY A 16 4.69 7.66 -5.44
C GLY A 16 4.78 8.94 -6.26
N ILE A 17 5.54 9.94 -5.78
CA ILE A 17 5.81 11.17 -6.51
C ILE A 17 6.52 10.89 -7.84
N LEU A 18 7.58 10.07 -7.83
CA LEU A 18 8.35 9.75 -9.02
C LEU A 18 7.47 9.06 -10.08
N SER A 19 6.68 8.09 -9.65
CA SER A 19 5.72 7.37 -10.52
C SER A 19 4.66 8.32 -11.08
N LEU A 20 4.18 9.29 -10.29
CA LEU A 20 3.27 10.32 -10.76
C LEU A 20 3.91 11.21 -11.83
N PHE A 21 5.15 11.67 -11.64
CA PHE A 21 5.88 12.44 -12.65
C PHE A 21 6.04 11.66 -13.96
N PHE A 22 6.47 10.40 -13.90
CA PHE A 22 6.56 9.54 -15.09
C PHE A 22 5.20 9.34 -15.77
N SER A 23 4.12 9.21 -14.99
CA SER A 23 2.78 9.04 -15.53
C SER A 23 2.32 10.26 -16.33
N LEU A 24 2.50 11.46 -15.77
CA LEU A 24 2.13 12.71 -16.42
C LEU A 24 2.97 12.96 -17.67
N TYR A 25 4.27 12.64 -17.60
CA TYR A 25 5.16 12.74 -18.75
C TYR A 25 4.74 11.80 -19.90
N ALA A 26 4.43 10.55 -19.59
CA ALA A 26 3.97 9.59 -20.60
C ALA A 26 2.62 10.00 -21.23
N ILE A 27 1.69 10.51 -20.42
CA ILE A 27 0.42 11.05 -20.91
C ILE A 27 0.65 12.28 -21.79
N SER A 28 1.53 13.20 -21.39
CA SER A 28 1.88 14.38 -22.20
C SER A 28 2.40 13.97 -23.58
N ILE A 29 3.33 13.03 -23.65
CA ILE A 29 3.83 12.50 -24.93
C ILE A 29 2.69 11.91 -25.77
N SER A 30 1.78 11.17 -25.15
CA SER A 30 0.61 10.62 -25.84
C SER A 30 -0.30 11.70 -26.43
N LEU A 31 -0.49 12.82 -25.72
CA LEU A 31 -1.28 13.95 -26.17
C LEU A 31 -0.59 14.76 -27.27
N ASP A 32 0.73 14.96 -27.17
CA ASP A 32 1.54 15.73 -28.12
C ASP A 32 1.80 15.00 -29.44
N LEU A 33 1.64 13.67 -29.47
CA LEU A 33 1.60 12.89 -30.70
C LEU A 33 0.36 13.30 -31.53
N SER A 34 0.59 14.23 -32.47
CA SER A 34 -0.37 14.75 -33.45
C SER A 34 -1.06 13.65 -34.28
N GLU A 35 -2.07 14.01 -35.09
CA GLU A 35 -2.81 13.07 -35.96
C GLU A 35 -1.90 12.22 -36.89
N ASN A 36 -0.68 12.66 -37.17
CA ASN A 36 0.29 11.93 -37.99
C ASN A 36 1.27 11.04 -37.18
N GLY A 37 1.13 11.00 -35.85
CA GLY A 37 1.93 10.14 -34.99
C GLY A 37 1.54 8.67 -35.08
N ASN A 38 2.50 7.77 -34.82
CA ASN A 38 2.21 6.33 -34.78
C ASN A 38 1.17 6.02 -33.68
N MET A 39 -0.03 5.63 -34.09
CA MET A 39 -1.17 5.33 -33.20
C MET A 39 -0.82 4.27 -32.14
N ILE A 40 -0.01 3.27 -32.51
CA ILE A 40 0.41 2.21 -31.59
C ILE A 40 1.28 2.78 -30.47
N PHE A 41 2.23 3.64 -30.82
CA PHE A 41 3.10 4.29 -29.85
C PHE A 41 2.32 5.25 -28.93
N LYS A 42 1.39 6.02 -29.49
CA LYS A 42 0.48 6.89 -28.73
C LYS A 42 -0.33 6.12 -27.69
N LEU A 43 -0.94 5.01 -28.09
CA LEU A 43 -1.72 4.15 -27.21
C LEU A 43 -0.84 3.51 -26.12
N ALA A 44 0.36 3.04 -26.49
CA ALA A 44 1.30 2.47 -25.54
C ALA A 44 1.67 3.47 -24.44
N MET A 45 2.01 4.71 -24.80
CA MET A 45 2.36 5.76 -23.83
C MET A 45 1.18 6.12 -22.92
N LEU A 46 -0.05 6.15 -23.44
CA LEU A 46 -1.25 6.37 -22.64
C LEU A 46 -1.45 5.24 -21.61
N ILE A 47 -1.37 3.99 -22.05
CA ILE A 47 -1.52 2.82 -21.17
C ILE A 47 -0.42 2.80 -20.10
N THR A 48 0.84 3.05 -20.48
CA THR A 48 1.95 3.15 -19.54
C THR A 48 1.71 4.25 -18.50
N GLY A 49 1.23 5.42 -18.94
CA GLY A 49 0.86 6.51 -18.04
C GLY A 49 -0.23 6.10 -17.04
N LEU A 50 -1.32 5.50 -17.52
CA LEU A 50 -2.41 5.02 -16.66
C LEU A 50 -1.93 3.97 -15.65
N ILE A 51 -1.12 2.99 -16.07
CA ILE A 51 -0.55 1.99 -15.16
C ILE A 51 0.30 2.67 -14.07
N MET A 52 1.12 3.65 -14.44
CA MET A 52 1.94 4.38 -13.47
C MET A 52 1.09 5.20 -12.49
N ILE A 53 -0.07 5.72 -12.88
CA ILE A 53 -1.01 6.35 -11.93
C ILE A 53 -1.45 5.35 -10.85
N PHE A 54 -1.80 4.12 -11.21
CA PHE A 54 -2.16 3.09 -10.23
C PHE A 54 -0.99 2.74 -9.31
N VAL A 55 0.24 2.66 -9.85
CA VAL A 55 1.45 2.45 -9.05
C VAL A 55 1.69 3.61 -8.07
N ALA A 56 1.50 4.86 -8.51
CA ALA A 56 1.61 6.03 -7.65
C ALA A 56 0.57 6.00 -6.53
N CYS A 57 -0.69 5.73 -6.85
CA CYS A 57 -1.77 5.56 -5.88
C CYS A 57 -1.45 4.47 -4.84
N GLY A 58 -0.96 3.30 -5.29
CA GLY A 58 -0.55 2.23 -4.41
C GLY A 58 0.54 2.66 -3.42
N ASN A 59 1.56 3.35 -3.90
CA ASN A 59 2.64 3.89 -3.07
C ASN A 59 2.17 4.95 -2.06
N PHE A 60 1.25 5.83 -2.46
CA PHE A 60 0.66 6.79 -1.52
C PHE A 60 -0.20 6.11 -0.45
N LEU A 61 -0.98 5.10 -0.82
CA LEU A 61 -1.77 4.31 0.14
C LEU A 61 -0.86 3.58 1.12
N LEU A 62 0.25 2.99 0.66
CA LEU A 62 1.27 2.35 1.53
C LEU A 62 1.92 3.36 2.48
N SER A 63 2.34 4.52 1.95
CA SER A 63 2.90 5.60 2.76
C SER A 63 1.93 6.06 3.84
N TYR A 64 0.65 6.23 3.48
CA TYR A 64 -0.40 6.60 4.42
C TYR A 64 -0.61 5.50 5.48
N ALA A 65 -0.70 4.24 5.07
CA ALA A 65 -0.94 3.11 5.96
C ALA A 65 0.14 3.02 7.04
N VAL A 66 1.40 3.23 6.67
CA VAL A 66 2.56 3.14 7.57
C VAL A 66 2.72 4.39 8.44
N SER A 67 2.37 5.59 7.92
CA SER A 67 2.54 6.85 8.66
C SER A 67 1.38 7.18 9.58
N TYR A 68 0.15 7.05 9.08
CA TYR A 68 -1.07 7.52 9.75
C TYR A 68 -2.01 6.37 10.11
N GLY A 69 -1.97 5.27 9.36
CA GLY A 69 -2.79 4.07 9.55
C GLY A 69 -2.19 3.03 10.50
N ARG A 70 -1.10 3.33 11.21
CA ARG A 70 -0.42 2.34 12.07
C ARG A 70 -1.23 2.03 13.32
N VAL A 71 -1.54 0.78 13.57
CA VAL A 71 -2.24 0.31 14.78
C VAL A 71 -1.31 -0.63 15.56
N ASP A 72 -1.53 -0.71 16.87
CA ASP A 72 -0.69 -1.54 17.74
C ASP A 72 -1.14 -2.98 17.74
N ARG A 73 -2.46 -3.22 17.61
CA ARG A 73 -3.03 -4.56 17.63
C ARG A 73 -4.26 -4.66 16.74
N VAL A 74 -4.36 -5.79 16.05
CA VAL A 74 -5.53 -6.17 15.27
C VAL A 74 -6.03 -7.53 15.78
N THR A 75 -7.26 -7.58 16.24
CA THR A 75 -7.88 -8.80 16.78
C THR A 75 -9.26 -9.06 16.20
N GLY A 76 -9.72 -10.30 16.26
CA GLY A 76 -11.09 -10.68 15.91
C GLY A 76 -11.16 -11.59 14.69
N ASP A 77 -12.25 -11.50 13.94
CA ASP A 77 -12.52 -12.35 12.78
C ASP A 77 -12.42 -11.56 11.48
N LYS A 78 -12.27 -12.25 10.34
CA LYS A 78 -12.35 -11.63 8.99
C LYS A 78 -13.58 -10.73 8.78
N LYS A 79 -14.69 -11.04 9.46
CA LYS A 79 -15.96 -10.28 9.37
C LYS A 79 -16.10 -9.20 10.43
N SER A 80 -15.32 -9.25 11.51
CA SER A 80 -15.42 -8.34 12.66
C SER A 80 -14.04 -8.13 13.25
N LEU A 81 -13.34 -7.12 12.73
CA LEU A 81 -12.05 -6.69 13.25
C LEU A 81 -12.21 -5.65 14.35
N VAL A 82 -11.33 -5.75 15.32
CA VAL A 82 -11.06 -4.73 16.33
C VAL A 82 -9.65 -4.19 16.12
N LEU A 83 -9.56 -2.89 15.86
CA LEU A 83 -8.31 -2.16 15.66
C LEU A 83 -8.01 -1.36 16.93
N SER A 84 -6.85 -1.59 17.54
CA SER A 84 -6.44 -0.89 18.77
C SER A 84 -5.18 -0.06 18.54
N ARG A 85 -5.17 1.18 19.05
CA ARG A 85 -4.03 2.09 19.06
C ARG A 85 -3.95 2.78 20.42
N ASN A 86 -2.79 2.74 21.05
CA ASN A 86 -2.51 3.26 22.39
C ASN A 86 -3.53 2.78 23.43
N GLY A 87 -3.97 1.52 23.33
CA GLY A 87 -4.99 0.93 24.21
C GLY A 87 -6.44 1.35 23.91
N VAL A 88 -6.67 2.21 22.92
CA VAL A 88 -8.01 2.63 22.49
C VAL A 88 -8.45 1.83 21.26
N ASN A 89 -9.65 1.25 21.32
CA ASN A 89 -10.25 0.58 20.16
C ASN A 89 -10.79 1.64 19.19
N LEU A 90 -10.11 1.80 18.06
CA LEU A 90 -10.43 2.79 17.02
C LEU A 90 -11.56 2.33 16.11
N VAL A 91 -11.64 1.03 15.84
CA VAL A 91 -12.61 0.44 14.92
C VAL A 91 -13.06 -0.90 15.51
N ILE A 92 -14.36 -1.13 15.48
CA ILE A 92 -15.00 -2.36 15.97
C ILE A 92 -15.96 -2.84 14.87
N GLY A 93 -15.99 -4.14 14.60
CA GLY A 93 -17.02 -4.75 13.73
C GLY A 93 -16.80 -4.58 12.23
N SER A 94 -15.58 -4.25 11.80
CA SER A 94 -15.32 -3.94 10.38
C SER A 94 -14.69 -5.12 9.64
N LYS A 95 -15.05 -5.27 8.35
CA LYS A 95 -14.60 -6.40 7.53
C LYS A 95 -13.17 -6.17 7.01
N LEU A 96 -12.34 -7.20 7.11
CA LEU A 96 -11.05 -7.26 6.42
C LEU A 96 -11.28 -7.47 4.92
N GLN A 97 -10.84 -6.53 4.09
CA GLN A 97 -11.00 -6.66 2.64
C GLN A 97 -9.78 -7.29 1.97
N VAL A 98 -8.59 -6.74 2.25
CA VAL A 98 -7.32 -7.13 1.63
C VAL A 98 -6.23 -6.99 2.68
N TYR A 99 -5.24 -7.88 2.66
CA TYR A 99 -4.00 -7.71 3.41
C TYR A 99 -2.80 -8.06 2.53
N ASN A 100 -1.66 -7.40 2.78
CA ASN A 100 -0.40 -7.63 2.11
C ASN A 100 0.72 -7.61 3.15
N ASP A 101 1.52 -8.67 3.20
CA ASP A 101 2.75 -8.70 4.00
C ASP A 101 3.89 -8.11 3.15
N LEU A 102 4.31 -6.90 3.53
CA LEU A 102 5.35 -6.17 2.79
C LEU A 102 6.73 -6.81 2.93
N ASP A 103 6.93 -7.65 3.95
CA ASP A 103 8.21 -8.27 4.26
C ASP A 103 8.19 -9.80 3.99
N ARG A 104 7.16 -10.31 3.28
CA ARG A 104 6.98 -11.76 3.00
C ARG A 104 8.20 -12.41 2.34
N GLU A 105 8.87 -11.69 1.44
CA GLU A 105 10.04 -12.19 0.71
C GLU A 105 11.31 -12.20 1.58
N ASN A 106 11.27 -11.52 2.74
CA ASN A 106 12.42 -11.38 3.62
C ASN A 106 12.32 -12.37 4.80
N GLY A 107 12.45 -13.66 4.50
CA GLY A 107 12.33 -14.75 5.49
C GLY A 107 13.33 -14.71 6.65
N ASN A 108 14.32 -13.81 6.60
CA ASN A 108 15.29 -13.56 7.67
C ASN A 108 14.81 -12.52 8.69
N LEU A 109 13.71 -11.80 8.45
CA LEU A 109 13.11 -10.93 9.46
C LEU A 109 12.30 -11.76 10.46
N ALA A 110 12.44 -11.43 11.75
CA ALA A 110 11.54 -11.97 12.77
C ALA A 110 10.10 -11.46 12.52
N ARG A 111 9.09 -12.30 12.81
CA ARG A 111 7.66 -11.95 12.63
C ARG A 111 7.25 -10.64 13.30
N GLU A 112 7.89 -10.28 14.40
CA GLU A 112 7.71 -9.02 15.13
C GLU A 112 8.19 -7.76 14.37
N ARG A 113 8.76 -7.95 13.17
CA ARG A 113 9.26 -6.86 12.33
C ARG A 113 8.60 -6.81 10.96
N HIS A 114 7.77 -7.80 10.64
CA HIS A 114 7.00 -7.82 9.39
C HIS A 114 5.86 -6.83 9.51
N ILE A 115 5.78 -5.91 8.55
CA ILE A 115 4.68 -4.95 8.49
C ILE A 115 3.62 -5.48 7.53
N ILE A 116 2.44 -5.73 8.07
CA ILE A 116 1.24 -6.04 7.29
C ILE A 116 0.51 -4.73 7.01
N VAL A 117 0.15 -4.52 5.76
CA VAL A 117 -0.81 -3.49 5.36
C VAL A 117 -2.13 -4.15 5.02
N PHE A 118 -3.24 -3.60 5.48
CA PHE A 118 -4.56 -4.14 5.20
C PHE A 118 -5.61 -3.04 5.05
N PHE A 119 -6.70 -3.37 4.38
CA PHE A 119 -7.82 -2.47 4.14
C PHE A 119 -9.02 -2.81 5.02
N CYS A 120 -9.56 -1.80 5.69
CA CYS A 120 -10.72 -1.88 6.56
C CYS A 120 -11.53 -0.58 6.42
N ASN A 121 -12.83 -0.70 6.09
CA ASN A 121 -13.72 0.43 5.78
C ASN A 121 -13.13 1.42 4.77
N TRP A 122 -12.58 0.93 3.65
CA TRP A 122 -11.94 1.73 2.60
C TRP A 122 -10.70 2.53 3.03
N LYS A 123 -10.26 2.39 4.29
CA LYS A 123 -9.04 3.00 4.80
C LYS A 123 -7.92 1.96 4.89
N PRO A 124 -6.70 2.29 4.43
CA PRO A 124 -5.55 1.42 4.63
C PRO A 124 -4.96 1.62 6.02
N TRP A 125 -4.62 0.50 6.66
CA TRP A 125 -4.05 0.39 7.99
C TRP A 125 -2.79 -0.46 7.94
N SER A 126 -1.92 -0.31 8.94
CA SER A 126 -0.74 -1.17 9.08
C SER A 126 -0.57 -1.68 10.50
N CYS A 127 -0.07 -2.91 10.64
CA CYS A 127 0.22 -3.55 11.93
C CYS A 127 1.46 -4.44 11.78
N VAL A 128 2.14 -4.70 12.89
CA VAL A 128 3.17 -5.74 12.95
C VAL A 128 2.50 -7.11 12.92
N LEU A 129 3.09 -8.07 12.18
CA LEU A 129 2.55 -9.43 12.05
C LEU A 129 2.38 -10.15 13.40
N GLY A 130 3.30 -9.95 14.35
CA GLY A 130 3.18 -10.50 15.71
C GLY A 130 1.92 -10.07 16.47
N ASP A 131 1.40 -8.86 16.17
CA ASP A 131 0.22 -8.29 16.81
C ASP A 131 -1.05 -8.38 15.93
N PHE A 132 -0.95 -9.07 14.79
CA PHE A 132 -2.06 -9.33 13.88
C PHE A 132 -2.68 -10.71 14.16
N LYS A 133 -3.71 -10.75 15.00
CA LYS A 133 -4.38 -11.98 15.45
C LYS A 133 -5.80 -12.05 14.92
N VAL A 134 -5.95 -12.49 13.67
CA VAL A 134 -7.25 -12.59 13.01
C VAL A 134 -7.61 -14.06 12.77
N ASP A 135 -8.69 -14.51 13.39
CA ASP A 135 -9.20 -15.87 13.28
C ASP A 135 -9.69 -16.15 11.84
N GLY A 136 -9.35 -17.34 11.35
CA GLY A 136 -9.63 -17.75 9.96
C GLY A 136 -8.65 -17.22 8.90
N VAL A 137 -7.63 -16.44 9.28
CA VAL A 137 -6.40 -16.24 8.48
C VAL A 137 -5.40 -17.34 8.89
N LYS A 138 -5.72 -18.60 8.59
CA LYS A 138 -4.77 -19.70 8.77
C LYS A 138 -3.72 -19.61 7.67
N ASN A 139 -2.44 -19.66 8.06
CA ASN A 139 -1.22 -19.64 7.24
C ASN A 139 -0.59 -18.26 7.01
N LEU A 140 -0.15 -17.63 8.10
CA LEU A 140 1.01 -16.73 8.11
C LEU A 140 2.16 -17.43 8.85
#